data_AF-A0A3B0TUE3-F1
#
_entry.id   AF-A0A3B0TUE3-F1
#
_cell.length_a   1.000
_cell.length_b   1.000
_cell.length_c   1.000
_cell.angle_alpha   90.00
_cell.angle_beta   90.00
_cell.angle_gamma   90.00
#
_symmetry.space_group_name_H-M   'P 1'
#
loop_
_entity.id
_entity.type
_entity.pdbx_description
1 polymer ?
#
loop_
_entity_poly.entity_id
_entity_poly.type
_entity_poly.pdbx_seq_one_letter_code
_entity_poly.pdbx_strand_id
1 'polypeptide(L)'
;MAFDIEMIKGVYGRMAERVDSARKVVNKPLTLAEKILYNHLWDGNANIAFKRGKDYVDFAPDRIACQDATAQMALLQFMQAGKNKVA
;
A
#
# COMPACT_ATOMS: atom_id res chain seq x y z
N MET A 1 17.08 7.31 -15.37
CA MET A 1 15.80 6.62 -15.67
C MET A 1 15.13 6.34 -14.34
N ALA A 2 13.87 6.72 -14.13
CA ALA A 2 13.20 6.41 -12.86
C ALA A 2 13.07 4.89 -12.75
N PHE A 3 13.67 4.30 -11.71
CA PHE A 3 13.42 2.90 -11.35
C PHE A 3 11.91 2.71 -11.16
N ASP A 4 11.39 1.56 -11.60
CA ASP A 4 10.00 1.12 -11.38
C ASP A 4 8.91 1.97 -12.08
N ILE A 5 9.22 2.61 -13.21
CA ILE A 5 8.26 3.45 -13.95
C ILE A 5 6.98 2.71 -14.38
N GLU A 6 7.07 1.42 -14.69
CA GLU A 6 5.90 0.61 -15.05
C GLU A 6 4.97 0.38 -13.86
N MET A 7 5.53 0.10 -12.68
CA MET A 7 4.77 -0.02 -11.43
C MET A 7 4.07 1.30 -11.11
N ILE A 8 4.79 2.43 -11.19
CA ILE A 8 4.23 3.77 -10.92
C ILE A 8 3.04 4.05 -11.86
N LYS A 9 3.18 3.76 -13.16
CA LYS A 9 2.09 3.91 -14.13
C LYS A 9 0.89 3.02 -13.78
N GLY A 10 1.13 1.78 -13.35
CA GLY A 10 0.09 0.87 -12.89
C GLY A 10 -0.68 1.41 -11.67
N VAL A 11 0.04 1.91 -10.67
CA VAL A 11 -0.54 2.49 -9.44
C VAL A 11 -1.41 3.71 -9.72
N TYR A 12 -0.95 4.62 -10.58
CA TYR A 12 -1.73 5.79 -10.97
C TYR A 12 -2.88 5.43 -11.93
N GLY A 13 -2.69 4.45 -12.81
CA GLY A 13 -3.72 4.00 -13.76
C GLY A 13 -4.98 3.46 -13.08
N ARG A 14 -4.83 2.75 -11.96
CA ARG A 14 -5.94 2.23 -11.14
C ARG A 14 -6.47 3.19 -10.07
N MET A 15 -5.83 4.34 -9.89
CA MET A 15 -6.14 5.25 -8.78
C MET A 15 -7.54 5.84 -8.86
N ALA A 16 -8.00 6.23 -10.05
CA ALA A 16 -9.34 6.79 -10.24
C ALA A 16 -10.42 5.80 -9.78
N GLU A 17 -10.38 4.57 -10.30
CA GLU A 17 -11.33 3.52 -9.96
C GLU A 17 -11.37 3.24 -8.45
N ARG A 18 -10.21 3.03 -7.83
CA ARG A 18 -10.13 2.70 -6.40
C ARG A 18 -10.61 3.83 -5.51
N VAL A 19 -10.26 5.08 -5.84
CA VAL A 19 -10.72 6.26 -5.10
C VAL A 19 -12.22 6.45 -5.25
N ASP A 20 -12.78 6.20 -6.43
CA ASP A 20 -14.23 6.31 -6.66
C ASP A 20 -15.01 5.22 -5.91
N SER A 21 -14.49 3.98 -5.88
CA SER A 21 -15.07 2.92 -5.05
C SER A 21 -15.04 3.30 -3.57
N ALA A 22 -13.89 3.77 -3.08
CA ALA A 22 -13.76 4.19 -1.68
C ALA A 22 -14.70 5.34 -1.32
N ARG A 23 -14.88 6.31 -2.22
CA ARG A 23 -15.80 7.44 -1.99
C ARG A 23 -17.25 6.98 -1.82
N LYS A 24 -17.70 6.00 -2.62
CA LYS A 24 -19.05 5.43 -2.51
C LYS A 24 -19.28 4.77 -1.16
N VAL A 25 -18.29 4.00 -0.70
CA VAL A 25 -18.40 3.24 0.56
C VAL A 25 -18.28 4.14 1.79
N VAL A 26 -17.37 5.12 1.75
CA VAL A 26 -17.12 6.03 2.87
C VAL A 26 -18.16 7.15 2.95
N ASN A 27 -18.83 7.46 1.84
CA ASN A 27 -19.92 8.44 1.71
C ASN A 27 -19.57 9.85 2.23
N LYS A 28 -18.33 10.29 2.01
CA LYS A 28 -17.84 11.65 2.29
C LYS A 28 -16.61 11.97 1.43
N PRO A 29 -16.21 13.25 1.32
CA PRO A 29 -14.96 13.61 0.67
C PRO A 29 -13.75 12.93 1.34
N LEU A 30 -12.83 12.42 0.51
CA LEU A 30 -11.58 11.81 0.97
C LEU A 30 -10.44 12.84 0.95
N THR A 31 -9.64 12.83 2.02
CA THR A 31 -8.35 13.52 2.10
C THR A 31 -7.33 12.89 1.15
N LEU A 32 -6.20 13.58 0.89
CA LEU A 32 -5.14 13.01 0.05
C LEU A 32 -4.58 11.71 0.64
N ALA A 33 -4.33 11.67 1.95
CA ALA A 33 -3.85 10.48 2.64
C ALA A 33 -4.82 9.31 2.48
N GLU A 34 -6.13 9.54 2.63
CA GLU A 34 -7.14 8.49 2.43
C GLU A 34 -7.16 8.00 0.98
N LYS A 35 -7.06 8.89 -0.02
CA LYS A 35 -7.00 8.49 -1.42
C LYS A 35 -5.80 7.58 -1.69
N ILE A 36 -4.63 7.91 -1.13
CA ILE A 36 -3.42 7.10 -1.26
C ILE A 36 -3.62 5.76 -0.56
N LEU A 37 -4.06 5.73 0.69
CA LEU A 37 -4.27 4.49 1.44
C LEU A 37 -5.30 3.56 0.77
N TYR A 38 -6.45 4.10 0.36
CA TYR A 38 -7.47 3.32 -0.36
C TYR A 38 -6.98 2.83 -1.73
N ASN A 39 -6.11 3.57 -2.42
CA ASN A 39 -5.50 3.09 -3.65
C ASN A 39 -4.54 1.90 -3.42
N HIS A 40 -3.97 1.76 -2.22
CA HIS A 40 -2.99 0.71 -1.90
C HIS A 40 -3.59 -0.42 -1.05
N LEU A 41 -4.92 -0.61 -1.06
CA LEU A 41 -5.51 -1.80 -0.43
C LEU A 41 -5.03 -3.08 -1.12
N TRP A 42 -4.75 -4.11 -0.32
CA TRP A 42 -4.35 -5.43 -0.79
C TRP A 42 -5.46 -6.07 -1.65
N ASP A 43 -6.69 -6.10 -1.14
CA ASP A 43 -7.81 -6.85 -1.72
C ASP A 43 -8.45 -6.22 -2.98
N GLY A 44 -8.03 -5.03 -3.41
CA GLY A 44 -8.71 -4.38 -4.54
C GLY A 44 -9.41 -3.08 -4.18
N ASN A 45 -10.62 -2.98 -4.70
CA ASN A 45 -11.56 -1.90 -4.43
C ASN A 45 -12.07 -2.00 -3.00
N ALA A 46 -12.27 -0.85 -2.35
CA ALA A 46 -12.80 -0.81 -1.00
C ALA A 46 -14.24 -1.30 -0.97
N ASN A 47 -14.54 -2.27 -0.11
CA ASN A 47 -15.89 -2.81 0.13
C ASN A 47 -16.49 -2.32 1.46
N ILE A 48 -15.64 -1.86 2.39
CA ILE A 48 -16.03 -1.34 3.70
C ILE A 48 -15.36 0.01 3.98
N ALA A 49 -15.97 0.80 4.86
CA ALA A 49 -15.42 2.07 5.30
C ALA A 49 -14.57 1.86 6.57
N PHE A 50 -13.27 2.09 6.47
CA PHE A 50 -12.35 1.96 7.60
C PHE A 50 -12.45 3.14 8.58
N LYS A 51 -12.41 2.83 9.87
CA LYS A 51 -12.43 3.79 10.99
C LYS A 51 -11.01 4.18 11.37
N ARG A 52 -10.75 5.49 11.32
CA ARG A 52 -9.46 6.09 11.70
C ARG A 52 -9.11 5.75 13.15
N GLY A 53 -7.86 5.32 13.38
CA GLY A 53 -7.35 5.01 14.72
C GLY A 53 -7.96 3.76 15.37
N LYS A 54 -8.74 2.97 14.63
CA LYS A 54 -9.41 1.78 15.15
C LYS A 54 -9.17 0.54 14.30
N ASP A 55 -9.35 0.66 12.98
CA ASP A 55 -9.30 -0.51 12.12
C ASP A 55 -7.86 -0.75 11.64
N TYR A 56 -7.42 -2.00 11.71
CA TYR A 56 -6.24 -2.47 10.99
C TYR A 56 -6.60 -2.73 9.53
N VAL A 57 -5.71 -2.35 8.63
CA VAL A 57 -5.95 -2.40 7.19
C VAL A 57 -4.75 -3.00 6.49
N ASP A 58 -5.01 -3.97 5.63
CA ASP A 58 -3.99 -4.62 4.82
C ASP A 58 -3.71 -3.77 3.57
N PHE A 59 -2.51 -3.19 3.55
CA PHE A 59 -2.00 -2.43 2.42
C PHE A 59 -0.99 -3.25 1.62
N ALA A 60 -0.82 -2.89 0.35
CA ALA A 60 0.24 -3.36 -0.52
C ALA A 60 1.24 -2.20 -0.73
N PRO A 61 2.32 -2.11 0.09
CA PRO A 61 3.35 -1.09 -0.08
C PRO A 61 4.12 -1.31 -1.37
N ASP A 62 4.45 -0.23 -2.07
CA ASP A 62 5.18 -0.32 -3.35
C ASP A 62 6.68 -0.55 -3.18
N ARG A 63 7.24 -0.14 -2.03
CA ARG A 63 8.68 -0.22 -1.75
C ARG A 63 8.94 -0.30 -0.25
N ILE A 64 10.02 -0.99 0.11
CA ILE A 64 10.61 -0.99 1.44
C ILE A 64 12.00 -0.36 1.36
N ALA A 65 12.30 0.54 2.29
CA ALA A 65 13.63 1.10 2.49
C ALA A 65 14.02 0.92 3.96
N CYS A 66 15.19 0.35 4.22
CA CYS A 66 15.74 0.17 5.56
C CYS A 66 17.01 1.01 5.69
N GLN A 67 17.22 1.61 6.87
CA GLN A 67 18.46 2.30 7.21
C GLN A 67 19.39 1.33 7.96
N ASP A 68 20.70 1.49 7.83
CA ASP A 68 21.72 0.54 8.31
C ASP A 68 21.49 0.02 9.74
N ALA A 69 21.07 0.88 10.68
CA ALA A 69 20.85 0.48 12.08
C ALA A 69 19.62 -0.45 12.27
N THR A 70 18.68 -0.45 11.31
CA THR A 70 17.47 -1.28 11.33
C THR A 70 17.50 -2.39 10.28
N ALA A 71 18.29 -2.23 9.22
CA ALA A 71 18.36 -3.16 8.10
C ALA A 71 18.92 -4.52 8.52
N GLN A 72 19.91 -4.56 9.42
CA GLN A 72 20.55 -5.81 9.85
C GLN A 72 19.54 -6.82 10.40
N MET A 73 18.71 -6.40 11.35
CA MET A 73 17.74 -7.30 11.97
C MET A 73 16.60 -7.66 11.02
N ALA A 74 16.16 -6.73 10.16
CA ALA A 74 15.14 -7.00 9.14
C ALA A 74 15.62 -8.06 8.13
N LEU A 75 16.88 -7.98 7.68
CA LEU A 75 17.48 -8.95 6.78
C LEU A 75 17.64 -10.33 7.43
N LEU A 76 18.08 -10.39 8.69
CA LEU A 76 18.20 -11.66 9.42
C LEU A 76 16.85 -12.37 9.56
N GLN A 77 15.78 -11.63 9.88
CA GLN A 77 14.42 -12.19 9.92
C GLN A 77 13.96 -12.64 8.55
N PHE A 78 14.25 -11.87 7.49
CA PHE A 78 13.92 -12.25 6.12
C PHE A 78 14.62 -13.56 5.69
N MET A 79 15.89 -13.73 6.05
CA MET A 79 16.64 -14.96 5.81
C MET A 79 16.03 -16.15 6.59
N GLN A 80 15.64 -15.94 7.84
CA GLN A 80 14.99 -16.99 8.66
C GLN A 80 13.59 -17.37 8.15
N ALA A 81 12.91 -16.47 7.43
CA ALA A 81 11.63 -16.77 6.77
C ALA A 81 11.76 -17.73 5.59
N GLY A 82 12.98 -18.12 5.18
CA GLY A 82 13.22 -19.12 4.13
C GLY A 82 12.84 -18.65 2.72
N LYS A 83 12.80 -17.33 2.48
CA LYS A 83 12.48 -16.74 1.17
C LYS A 83 13.76 -16.56 0.34
N ASN A 84 13.73 -16.97 -0.93
CA ASN A 84 14.91 -16.90 -1.82
C ASN A 84 15.20 -15.49 -2.36
N LYS A 85 14.18 -14.61 -2.42
CA LYS A 85 14.31 -13.23 -2.88
C LYS A 85 13.17 -12.38 -2.29
N VAL A 86 13.40 -11.08 -2.18
CA VAL A 86 12.34 -10.09 -1.91
C VAL A 86 11.30 -10.10 -3.04
N ALA A 87 10.08 -9.69 -2.72
CA ALA A 87 8.97 -9.60 -3.67
C ALA A 87 9.26 -8.64 -4.81
#